data_AF-A0A353JB91-F1
#
_entry.id   AF-A0A353JB91-F1
#
_cell.length_a   1.000
_cell.length_b   1.000
_cell.length_c   1.000
_cell.angle_alpha   90.00
_cell.angle_beta   90.00
_cell.angle_gamma   90.00
#
_symmetry.space_group_name_H-M   'P 1'
#
loop_
_entity.id
_entity.type
_entity.pdbx_description
1 polymer ?
#
loop_
_entity_poly.entity_id
_entity_poly.type
_entity_poly.pdbx_seq_one_letter_code
_entity_poly.pdbx_strand_id
1 'polypeptide(L)'
;MVIKRKDIFDINVTHYKILVTLEELNKRNKYPSQKGVNYILKGIDNEDTLGLNDISTFATLISLSNKRISFLILSLFRHGLIKNVYCEKYDQCYLAITSKGERYIKEYESNHKINLKKKFKKTISKKEIVEL
;
A
#
# COMPACT_ATOMS: atom_id res chain seq x y z
N MET A 1 -21.97 27.60 -18.51
CA MET A 1 -22.06 26.50 -17.52
C MET A 1 -20.80 25.65 -17.67
N VAL A 2 -19.80 25.85 -16.80
CA VAL A 2 -18.53 25.11 -16.88
C VAL A 2 -18.77 23.70 -16.34
N ILE A 3 -18.86 22.72 -17.23
CA ILE A 3 -18.89 21.30 -16.85
C ILE A 3 -17.52 21.02 -16.24
N LYS A 4 -17.41 21.08 -14.90
CA LYS A 4 -16.25 20.56 -14.18
C LYS A 4 -16.14 19.10 -14.57
N ARG A 5 -15.15 18.76 -15.39
CA ARG A 5 -14.78 17.37 -15.66
C ARG A 5 -14.62 16.73 -14.28
N LYS A 6 -15.51 15.79 -13.95
CA LYS A 6 -15.34 14.94 -12.79
C LYS A 6 -13.98 14.28 -13.03
N ASP A 7 -12.95 14.65 -12.27
CA ASP A 7 -11.63 14.03 -12.38
C ASP A 7 -11.83 12.55 -12.10
N ILE A 8 -11.99 11.75 -13.15
CA ILE A 8 -12.08 10.30 -13.07
C ILE A 8 -10.67 9.87 -12.73
N PHE A 9 -10.41 9.77 -11.43
CA PHE A 9 -9.16 9.24 -10.94
C PHE A 9 -9.05 7.78 -11.39
N ASP A 10 -8.22 7.55 -12.39
CA ASP A 10 -8.03 6.23 -12.98
C ASP A 10 -7.06 5.41 -12.11
N ILE A 11 -7.64 4.52 -11.30
CA ILE A 11 -6.92 3.69 -10.35
C ILE A 11 -6.52 2.40 -11.05
N ASN A 12 -5.24 2.28 -11.36
CA ASN A 12 -4.71 1.01 -11.86
C ASN A 12 -4.48 -0.03 -10.74
N VAL A 13 -4.13 -1.25 -11.14
CA VAL A 13 -3.85 -2.40 -10.25
C VAL A 13 -2.81 -2.12 -9.15
N THR A 14 -1.92 -1.15 -9.35
CA THR A 14 -0.88 -0.81 -8.37
C THR A 14 -1.46 -0.07 -7.18
N HIS A 15 -2.37 0.87 -7.44
CA HIS A 15 -3.10 1.55 -6.39
C HIS A 15 -4.00 0.58 -5.63
N TYR A 16 -4.67 -0.33 -6.35
CA TYR A 16 -5.44 -1.41 -5.74
C TYR A 16 -4.58 -2.22 -4.76
N LYS A 17 -3.39 -2.67 -5.17
CA LYS A 17 -2.47 -3.40 -4.29
C LYS A 17 -2.11 -2.60 -3.03
N ILE A 18 -1.87 -1.30 -3.14
CA ILE A 18 -1.60 -0.45 -1.98
C ILE A 18 -2.82 -0.40 -1.03
N LEU A 19 -4.03 -0.26 -1.58
CA LEU A 19 -5.26 -0.24 -0.78
C LEU A 19 -5.49 -1.58 -0.06
N VAL A 20 -5.30 -2.71 -0.74
CA VAL A 20 -5.40 -4.04 -0.11
C VAL A 20 -4.34 -4.24 0.97
N THR A 21 -3.10 -3.77 0.74
CA THR A 21 -2.07 -3.81 1.79
C THR A 21 -2.55 -3.08 3.05
N LEU A 22 -3.10 -1.88 2.91
CA LEU A 22 -3.61 -1.12 4.05
C LEU A 22 -4.82 -1.78 4.69
N GLU A 23 -5.73 -2.34 3.91
CA GLU A 23 -6.91 -3.04 4.42
C GLU A 23 -6.53 -4.27 5.27
N GLU A 24 -5.61 -5.11 4.78
CA GLU A 24 -5.11 -6.28 5.53
C GLU A 24 -4.37 -5.88 6.81
N LEU A 25 -3.59 -4.80 6.77
CA LEU A 25 -2.85 -4.31 7.93
C LEU A 25 -3.78 -3.72 8.99
N ASN A 26 -4.74 -2.90 8.57
CA ASN A 26 -5.77 -2.35 9.45
C ASN A 26 -6.60 -3.46 10.12
N LYS A 27 -6.99 -4.52 9.40
CA LYS A 27 -7.68 -5.71 9.96
C LYS A 27 -6.87 -6.41 11.05
N ARG A 28 -5.53 -6.31 11.00
CA ARG A 28 -4.61 -6.86 12.00
C ARG A 28 -4.24 -5.86 13.10
N ASN A 29 -4.89 -4.68 13.15
CA ASN A 29 -4.52 -3.56 14.01
C ASN A 29 -3.06 -3.12 13.87
N LYS A 30 -2.46 -3.34 12.70
CA LYS A 30 -1.12 -2.87 12.36
C LYS A 30 -1.27 -1.67 11.44
N TYR A 31 -0.82 -0.50 11.87
CA TYR A 31 -0.93 0.72 11.09
C TYR A 31 0.46 1.08 10.55
N PRO A 32 0.71 0.93 9.24
CA PRO A 32 2.04 1.17 8.71
C PRO A 32 2.29 2.66 8.49
N SER A 33 3.55 3.08 8.61
CA SER A 33 4.00 4.34 8.02
C SER A 33 4.04 4.21 6.50
N GLN A 34 4.16 5.33 5.79
CA GLN A 34 4.38 5.30 4.33
C GLN A 34 5.62 4.46 3.95
N LYS A 35 6.65 4.47 4.78
CA LYS A 35 7.85 3.66 4.61
C LYS A 35 7.56 2.16 4.77
N GLY A 36 6.78 1.81 5.80
CA GLY A 36 6.36 0.43 6.05
C GLY A 36 5.56 -0.18 4.90
N VAL A 37 4.60 0.57 4.34
CA VAL A 37 3.85 0.14 3.15
C VAL A 37 4.80 -0.17 1.98
N ASN A 38 5.80 0.67 1.77
CA ASN A 38 6.81 0.48 0.72
C ASN A 38 7.62 -0.81 0.94
N TYR A 39 8.06 -1.06 2.16
CA TYR A 39 8.80 -2.27 2.52
C TYR A 39 7.98 -3.54 2.29
N ILE A 40 6.70 -3.57 2.69
CA ILE A 40 5.81 -4.71 2.46
C ILE A 40 5.64 -4.98 0.96
N LEU A 41 5.31 -3.95 0.18
CA LEU A 41 5.08 -4.07 -1.26
C LEU A 41 6.34 -4.50 -2.03
N LYS A 42 7.52 -4.16 -1.51
CA LYS A 42 8.82 -4.56 -2.06
C LYS A 42 9.36 -5.87 -1.50
N GLY A 43 8.74 -6.43 -0.48
CA GLY A 43 9.18 -7.67 0.16
C GLY A 43 10.47 -7.51 0.96
N ILE A 44 10.69 -6.34 1.54
CA ILE A 44 11.85 -6.07 2.41
C ILE A 44 11.46 -6.50 3.82
N ASP A 45 12.22 -7.43 4.40
CA ASP A 45 12.04 -7.93 5.76
C ASP A 45 12.90 -7.11 6.73
N ASN A 46 12.25 -6.34 7.58
CA ASN A 46 12.86 -5.50 8.60
C ASN A 46 12.01 -5.54 9.88
N GLU A 47 12.43 -4.82 10.92
CA GLU A 47 11.69 -4.74 12.19
C GLU A 47 10.22 -4.30 12.01
N ASP A 48 9.92 -3.45 11.03
CA ASP A 48 8.56 -2.97 10.73
C ASP A 48 7.70 -3.99 9.96
N THR A 49 8.33 -4.90 9.21
CA THR A 49 7.66 -5.89 8.36
C THR A 49 7.75 -7.33 8.86
N LEU A 50 8.44 -7.54 9.99
CA LEU A 50 8.58 -8.84 10.62
C LEU A 50 7.20 -9.47 10.89
N GLY A 51 7.00 -10.69 10.38
CA GLY A 51 5.73 -11.41 10.52
C GLY A 51 4.58 -10.84 9.68
N LEU A 52 4.87 -10.09 8.62
CA LEU A 52 3.90 -9.62 7.62
C LEU A 52 4.07 -10.29 6.24
N ASN A 53 4.96 -11.28 6.14
CA ASN A 53 5.29 -12.00 4.91
C ASN A 53 4.09 -12.82 4.36
N ASP A 54 3.10 -13.09 5.21
CA ASP A 54 1.88 -13.81 4.88
C ASP A 54 0.83 -12.94 4.16
N ILE A 55 0.91 -11.61 4.24
CA ILE A 55 0.01 -10.68 3.53
C ILE A 55 0.04 -10.92 2.01
N SER A 56 -1.13 -10.86 1.36
CA SER A 56 -1.28 -11.23 -0.06
C SER A 56 -0.47 -10.33 -1.01
N THR A 57 -0.29 -9.07 -0.63
CA THR A 57 0.42 -8.04 -1.40
C THR A 57 1.92 -7.98 -1.14
N PHE A 58 2.45 -8.81 -0.22
CA PHE A 58 3.87 -8.84 0.10
C PHE A 58 4.71 -9.15 -1.16
N ALA A 59 5.75 -8.36 -1.40
CA ALA A 59 6.65 -8.50 -2.55
C ALA A 59 5.94 -8.46 -3.93
N THR A 60 4.79 -7.81 -4.05
CA THR A 60 4.04 -7.75 -5.32
C THR A 60 4.44 -6.59 -6.23
N LEU A 61 5.25 -5.63 -5.74
CA LEU A 61 5.70 -4.43 -6.45
C LEU A 61 7.23 -4.22 -6.39
N ILE A 62 8.01 -5.31 -6.29
CA ILE A 62 9.48 -5.30 -6.16
C ILE A 62 10.16 -4.39 -7.20
N SER A 63 9.70 -4.43 -8.45
CA SER A 63 10.29 -3.69 -9.57
C SER A 63 9.99 -2.19 -9.56
N LEU A 64 9.09 -1.71 -8.70
CA LEU A 64 8.78 -0.28 -8.61
C LEU A 64 9.79 0.46 -7.72
N SER A 65 10.13 1.68 -8.15
CA SER A 65 10.94 2.58 -7.35
C SER A 65 10.18 3.07 -6.12
N ASN A 66 10.91 3.35 -5.04
CA ASN A 66 10.30 3.86 -3.81
C ASN A 66 9.56 5.18 -4.07
N LYS A 67 10.13 6.04 -4.92
CA LYS A 67 9.53 7.30 -5.37
C LYS A 67 8.18 7.07 -6.04
N ARG A 68 8.07 6.08 -6.93
CA ARG A 68 6.81 5.77 -7.62
C ARG A 68 5.74 5.29 -6.65
N ILE A 69 6.08 4.41 -5.71
CA ILE A 69 5.14 3.94 -4.68
C ILE A 69 4.66 5.12 -3.82
N SER A 70 5.57 6.00 -3.39
CA SER A 70 5.20 7.22 -2.65
C SER A 70 4.26 8.15 -3.41
N PHE A 71 4.44 8.32 -4.73
CA PHE A 71 3.51 9.09 -5.56
C PHE A 71 2.12 8.46 -5.61
N LEU A 72 2.02 7.14 -5.72
CA LEU A 72 0.75 6.44 -5.74
C LEU A 72 0.03 6.57 -4.38
N ILE A 73 0.75 6.45 -3.27
CA ILE A 73 0.22 6.69 -1.92
C ILE A 73 -0.31 8.12 -1.79
N LEU A 74 0.46 9.12 -2.23
CA LEU A 74 0.04 10.52 -2.22
C LEU A 74 -1.22 10.74 -3.07
N SER A 75 -1.32 10.06 -4.21
CA SER A 75 -2.50 10.10 -5.06
C SER A 75 -3.74 9.57 -4.32
N LEU A 76 -3.63 8.38 -3.71
CA LEU A 76 -4.71 7.81 -2.89
C LEU A 76 -5.14 8.74 -1.76
N PHE A 77 -4.18 9.39 -1.10
CA PHE A 77 -4.42 10.34 -0.03
C PHE A 77 -5.21 11.57 -0.53
N ARG A 78 -4.78 12.18 -1.64
CA ARG A 78 -5.47 13.34 -2.24
C ARG A 78 -6.91 13.03 -2.66
N HIS A 79 -7.17 11.79 -3.08
CA HIS A 79 -8.52 11.36 -3.45
C HIS A 79 -9.37 10.88 -2.26
N GLY A 80 -8.85 10.96 -1.03
CA GLY A 80 -9.56 10.62 0.21
C GLY A 80 -9.81 9.13 0.41
N LEU A 81 -9.02 8.28 -0.26
CA LEU A 81 -9.12 6.82 -0.13
C LEU A 81 -8.34 6.29 1.07
N ILE A 82 -7.34 7.05 1.51
CA ILE A 82 -6.54 6.79 2.70
C ILE A 82 -6.40 8.10 3.49
N LYS A 83 -6.11 7.99 4.79
CA LYS A 83 -5.89 9.12 5.69
C LYS A 83 -4.69 8.87 6.61
N ASN A 84 -4.12 9.94 7.13
CA ASN A 84 -3.17 9.86 8.22
C ASN A 84 -3.91 9.74 9.55
N VAL A 85 -3.44 8.86 10.40
CA VAL A 85 -3.90 8.70 11.78
C VAL A 85 -2.67 8.87 12.67
N TYR A 86 -2.72 9.85 13.55
CA TYR A 86 -1.65 10.09 14.51
C TYR A 86 -1.82 9.16 15.71
N CYS A 87 -0.73 8.56 16.16
CA CYS A 87 -0.69 7.75 17.37
C CYS A 87 0.19 8.43 18.41
N GLU A 88 -0.44 8.91 19.47
CA GLU A 88 0.22 9.61 20.59
C GLU A 88 1.28 8.73 21.28
N LYS A 89 0.99 7.43 21.44
CA LYS A 89 1.89 6.49 22.13
C LYS A 89 3.29 6.41 21.49
N TYR A 90 3.36 6.52 20.18
CA TYR A 90 4.60 6.38 19.41
C TYR A 90 5.05 7.70 18.78
N ASP A 91 4.31 8.79 19.01
CA ASP A 91 4.51 10.09 18.37
C ASP A 91 4.70 9.99 16.85
N GLN A 92 3.84 9.19 16.19
CA GLN A 92 4.00 8.84 14.79
C GLN A 92 2.69 8.90 14.01
N CYS A 93 2.79 9.30 12.73
CA CYS A 93 1.69 9.24 11.77
C CYS A 93 1.70 7.91 11.01
N TYR A 94 0.53 7.27 10.97
CA TYR A 94 0.30 6.05 10.23
C TYR A 94 -0.76 6.22 9.14
N LEU A 95 -0.74 5.33 8.16
CA LEU A 95 -1.74 5.30 7.10
C LEU A 95 -2.89 4.37 7.48
N ALA A 96 -4.11 4.86 7.32
CA ALA A 96 -5.32 4.05 7.45
C ALA A 96 -6.17 4.18 6.18
N ILE A 97 -6.82 3.08 5.80
CA ILE A 97 -7.84 3.11 4.75
C ILE A 97 -9.10 3.83 5.25
N THR A 98 -9.78 4.56 4.37
CA THR A 98 -11.09 5.16 4.66
C THR A 98 -12.21 4.24 4.16
N SER A 99 -13.44 4.46 4.62
CA SER A 99 -14.62 3.74 4.09
C SER A 99 -14.78 3.92 2.58
N LYS A 100 -14.31 5.06 2.03
CA LYS A 100 -14.27 5.30 0.59
C LYS A 100 -13.26 4.38 -0.11
N GLY A 101 -12.07 4.21 0.50
CA GLY A 101 -11.06 3.26 0.02
C GLY A 101 -11.54 1.81 0.04
N GLU A 102 -12.19 1.39 1.12
CA GLU A 102 -12.76 0.03 1.24
C GLU A 102 -13.84 -0.25 0.17
N ARG A 103 -14.74 0.71 -0.05
CA ARG A 103 -15.73 0.62 -1.14
C ARG A 103 -15.06 0.48 -2.50
N TYR A 104 -13.96 1.21 -2.71
CA TYR A 104 -13.21 1.15 -3.96
C TYR A 104 -12.59 -0.23 -4.20
N ILE A 105 -12.03 -0.87 -3.16
CA ILE A 105 -11.50 -2.24 -3.26
C ILE A 105 -12.59 -3.18 -3.81
N LYS A 106 -13.77 -3.16 -3.18
CA LYS A 106 -14.91 -4.02 -3.57
C LYS A 106 -15.36 -3.78 -5.02
N GLU A 107 -15.44 -2.51 -5.42
CA GLU A 107 -15.81 -2.14 -6.79
C GLU A 107 -14.76 -2.60 -7.80
N TYR A 108 -13.47 -2.46 -7.45
CA TYR A 108 -12.37 -2.89 -8.30
C TYR A 108 -12.33 -4.42 -8.46
N GLU A 109 -12.53 -5.19 -7.38
CA GLU A 109 -12.63 -6.65 -7.38
C GLU A 109 -13.82 -7.16 -8.21
N SER A 110 -14.95 -6.46 -8.18
CA SER A 110 -16.15 -6.83 -8.95
C SER A 110 -15.92 -6.69 -10.47
N ASN A 111 -15.08 -5.74 -10.87
CA ASN A 111 -14.84 -5.39 -12.27
C ASN A 111 -13.59 -6.07 -12.87
N HIS A 112 -12.70 -6.61 -12.04
CA HIS A 112 -11.39 -7.12 -12.49
C HIS A 112 -11.09 -8.51 -11.90
N LYS A 113 -10.55 -9.41 -12.74
CA LYS A 113 -9.94 -10.66 -12.26
C LYS A 113 -8.53 -10.36 -11.75
N ILE A 114 -8.36 -10.31 -10.42
CA ILE A 114 -7.10 -9.90 -9.81
C ILE A 114 -6.28 -11.12 -9.41
N ASN A 115 -5.05 -11.19 -9.91
CA ASN A 115 -4.06 -12.18 -9.50
C ASN A 115 -3.01 -11.52 -8.60
N LEU A 116 -3.16 -11.67 -7.29
CA LEU A 116 -2.12 -11.34 -6.31
C LEU A 116 -1.12 -12.50 -6.21
N LYS A 117 -0.41 -12.78 -7.31
CA LYS A 117 0.67 -13.79 -7.28
C LYS A 117 1.86 -13.23 -6.52
N LYS A 118 2.13 -13.78 -5.33
CA LYS A 118 3.40 -13.55 -4.63
C LYS A 118 4.53 -13.96 -5.56
N LYS A 119 5.42 -13.02 -5.90
CA LYS A 119 6.68 -13.38 -6.54
C LYS A 119 7.58 -13.93 -5.44
N PHE A 120 7.60 -15.26 -5.26
CA PHE A 120 8.64 -15.93 -4.49
C PHE A 120 9.98 -15.72 -5.22
N LYS A 121 10.67 -14.64 -4.89
CA LYS A 121 12.11 -14.49 -5.10
C LYS A 121 12.68 -13.97 -3.80
N LYS A 122 13.68 -14.69 -3.29
CA LYS A 122 14.52 -14.40 -2.11
C LYS A 122 14.19 -13.07 -1.42
N THR A 123 13.64 -13.16 -0.21
CA THR A 123 13.50 -12.03 0.70
C THR A 123 14.84 -11.31 0.81
N ILE A 124 14.90 -10.03 0.43
CA ILE A 124 16.12 -9.24 0.52
C ILE A 124 16.36 -8.97 2.00
N SER A 125 17.27 -9.72 2.61
CA SER A 125 17.72 -9.47 3.98
C SER A 125 18.62 -8.24 3.99
N LYS A 126 18.48 -7.41 5.04
CA LYS A 126 19.20 -6.13 5.25
C LYS A 126 20.73 -6.19 5.03
N LYS A 127 21.35 -7.38 5.07
CA LYS A 127 22.78 -7.60 4.77
C LYS A 127 23.17 -7.31 3.32
N GLU A 128 22.26 -7.35 2.35
CA GLU A 128 22.59 -7.20 0.92
C GLU A 128 22.54 -5.74 0.41
N ILE A 129 22.13 -4.77 1.25
CA ILE A 129 21.96 -3.37 0.83
C ILE A 129 23.29 -2.57 0.88
N VAL A 130 24.35 -3.13 1.49
CA VAL A 130 25.63 -2.42 1.69
C VAL A 130 26.54 -2.46 0.44
N GLU A 131 26.19 -3.21 -0.60
CA GLU A 131 27.06 -3.38 -1.80
C GLU A 131 26.43 -2.93 -3.14
N LEU A 132 25.47 -1.99 -3.14
CA LEU A 132 24.93 -1.41 -4.38
C LEU A 132 25.01 0.12 -4.40
#